data_AF-A0A7S0LQ94-F1
#
_entry.id   AF-A0A7S0LQ94-F1
#
_cell.length_a   1.000
_cell.length_b   1.000
_cell.length_c   1.000
_cell.angle_alpha   90.00
_cell.angle_beta   90.00
_cell.angle_gamma   90.00
#
_symmetry.space_group_name_H-M   'P 1'
#
loop_
_entity.id
_entity.type
_entity.pdbx_description
1 polymer ?
#
loop_
_entity_poly.entity_id
_entity_poly.type
_entity_poly.pdbx_seq_one_letter_code
_entity_poly.pdbx_strand_id
1 'polypeptide(L)'
;SMTVASAATVPDSLKQTPHPRSPDAENKARRFWIAVKMPGAARWLKQLAVLDEVSLSLFSSERHVSAGAPHALLPTPLLQSVWPRDRLLSLRVAGAKEPFRFLAENALECAEWATLIRDAYTTARQRGTEL
;
A
#
# COMPACT_ATOMS: atom_id res chain seq x y z
N SER A 1 -24.92 -32.35 -6.19
CA SER A 1 -23.59 -32.06 -5.61
C SER A 1 -22.90 -30.96 -6.41
N MET A 2 -22.47 -29.94 -5.67
CA MET A 2 -21.46 -28.89 -5.91
C MET A 2 -20.73 -28.80 -7.25
N THR A 3 -20.55 -27.57 -7.75
CA THR A 3 -19.24 -27.11 -8.22
C THR A 3 -19.08 -25.63 -7.86
N VAL A 4 -18.12 -25.35 -6.98
CA VAL A 4 -17.68 -24.02 -6.57
C VAL A 4 -16.24 -23.84 -7.05
N ALA A 5 -15.89 -22.58 -7.31
CA ALA A 5 -14.56 -22.00 -7.41
C ALA A 5 -13.91 -21.96 -8.82
N SER A 6 -13.90 -20.75 -9.40
CA SER A 6 -12.76 -20.28 -10.18
C SER A 6 -12.00 -19.27 -9.33
N ALA A 7 -10.93 -19.74 -8.69
CA ALA A 7 -9.92 -18.90 -8.07
C ALA A 7 -9.11 -18.21 -9.18
N ALA A 8 -9.04 -16.88 -9.15
CA ALA A 8 -8.21 -16.11 -10.06
C ALA A 8 -6.72 -16.46 -9.81
N THR A 9 -6.10 -17.12 -10.77
CA THR A 9 -4.67 -17.46 -10.75
C THR A 9 -3.83 -16.19 -10.81
N VAL A 10 -3.05 -15.94 -9.75
CA VAL A 10 -2.06 -14.87 -9.71
C VAL A 10 -0.82 -15.37 -10.49
N PRO A 11 -0.30 -14.64 -11.50
CA PRO A 11 0.84 -15.08 -12.29
C PRO A 11 2.13 -15.21 -11.46
N ASP A 12 2.90 -16.25 -11.74
CA ASP A 12 4.08 -16.69 -10.98
C ASP A 12 5.19 -15.61 -10.85
N SER A 13 5.23 -14.64 -11.77
CA SER A 13 6.14 -13.48 -11.74
C SER A 13 5.91 -12.52 -10.55
N LEU A 14 4.85 -12.72 -9.77
CA LEU A 14 4.58 -11.96 -8.54
C LEU A 14 5.18 -12.62 -7.28
N LYS A 15 5.78 -13.82 -7.36
CA LYS A 15 6.31 -14.60 -6.22
C LYS A 15 7.64 -14.14 -5.61
N GLN A 16 8.22 -13.02 -6.05
CA GLN A 16 9.44 -12.49 -5.45
C GLN A 16 9.12 -11.31 -4.53
N THR A 17 9.03 -11.59 -3.23
CA THR A 17 9.09 -10.61 -2.15
C THR A 17 10.54 -10.20 -1.87
N PRO A 18 10.88 -8.92 -1.99
CA PRO A 18 11.99 -8.38 -1.22
C PRO A 18 11.52 -8.09 0.20
N HIS A 19 12.21 -8.68 1.17
CA HIS A 19 12.08 -8.34 2.59
C HIS A 19 12.29 -6.84 2.82
N PRO A 20 11.65 -6.24 3.85
CA PRO A 20 11.89 -4.85 4.23
C PRO A 20 13.38 -4.65 4.51
N ARG A 21 14.08 -3.91 3.65
CA ARG A 21 15.45 -3.48 3.93
C ARG A 21 15.39 -2.38 4.99
N SER A 22 16.32 -2.46 5.94
CA SER A 22 16.50 -1.52 7.05
C SER A 22 16.31 -0.05 6.64
N PRO A 23 15.75 0.79 7.52
CA PRO A 23 15.59 2.21 7.24
C PRO A 23 16.97 2.88 7.12
N ASP A 24 17.19 3.60 6.01
CA ASP A 24 18.25 4.60 5.90
C ASP A 24 18.02 5.69 6.96
N ALA A 25 19.07 6.00 7.72
CA ALA A 25 19.02 6.64 9.03
C ALA A 25 18.58 8.12 9.10
N GLU A 26 18.02 8.69 8.04
CA GLU A 26 17.62 10.11 8.04
C GLU A 26 16.20 10.38 7.52
N ASN A 27 15.48 9.35 7.09
CA ASN A 27 14.06 9.46 6.79
C ASN A 27 13.42 8.10 7.13
N LYS A 28 12.53 8.05 8.14
CA LYS A 28 11.87 6.81 8.62
C LYS A 28 10.89 6.21 7.60
N ALA A 29 11.12 6.43 6.31
CA ALA A 29 10.32 5.92 5.22
C ALA A 29 10.53 4.41 5.08
N ARG A 30 9.44 3.65 5.24
CA ARG A 30 9.43 2.20 5.02
C ARG A 30 9.21 1.91 3.55
N ARG A 31 9.97 0.97 2.99
CA ARG A 31 9.88 0.59 1.57
C ARG A 31 9.56 -0.89 1.42
N PHE A 32 8.57 -1.21 0.58
CA PHE A 32 8.19 -2.59 0.30
C PHE A 32 7.50 -2.70 -1.05
N TRP A 33 7.62 -3.87 -1.70
CA TRP A 33 6.94 -4.13 -2.96
C TRP A 33 5.56 -4.69 -2.71
N ILE A 34 4.59 -4.23 -3.50
CA ILE A 34 3.19 -4.54 -3.29
C ILE A 34 2.45 -4.69 -4.61
N ALA A 35 1.54 -5.66 -4.69
CA ALA A 35 0.59 -5.73 -5.78
C ALA A 35 -0.58 -4.79 -5.44
N VAL A 36 -0.83 -3.79 -6.29
CA VAL A 36 -1.84 -2.76 -6.07
C VAL A 36 -2.77 -2.64 -7.26
N LYS A 37 -4.04 -2.43 -6.97
CA LYS A 37 -5.08 -2.06 -7.93
C LYS A 37 -5.61 -0.68 -7.54
N MET A 38 -5.23 0.31 -8.34
CA MET A 38 -5.70 1.69 -8.18
C MET A 38 -7.19 1.81 -8.52
N PRO A 39 -7.89 2.83 -8.00
CA PRO A 39 -9.27 3.16 -8.39
C PRO A 39 -9.41 3.23 -9.92
N GLY A 40 -10.41 2.54 -10.47
CA GLY A 40 -10.64 2.51 -11.93
C GLY A 40 -9.62 1.72 -12.77
N ALA A 41 -8.58 1.13 -12.17
CA ALA A 41 -7.62 0.32 -12.90
C ALA A 41 -8.20 -1.08 -13.21
N ALA A 42 -8.03 -1.54 -14.44
CA ALA A 42 -8.48 -2.88 -14.85
C ALA A 42 -7.60 -4.01 -14.26
N ARG A 43 -6.31 -3.76 -14.08
CA ARG A 43 -5.29 -4.76 -13.71
C ARG A 43 -4.56 -4.42 -12.41
N TRP A 44 -4.02 -5.46 -11.78
CA TRP A 44 -3.06 -5.34 -10.69
C TRP A 44 -1.69 -4.96 -11.24
N LEU A 45 -0.97 -4.11 -10.51
CA LEU A 45 0.39 -3.68 -10.83
C LEU A 45 1.29 -3.98 -9.63
N LYS A 46 2.51 -4.48 -9.89
CA LYS A 46 3.55 -4.55 -8.87
C LYS A 46 4.21 -3.17 -8.76
N GLN A 47 4.14 -2.56 -7.58
CA GLN A 47 4.68 -1.23 -7.31
C GLN A 47 5.55 -1.24 -6.06
N LEU A 48 6.53 -0.35 -6.01
CA LEU A 48 7.30 -0.05 -4.81
C LEU A 48 6.54 0.99 -3.99
N ALA A 49 6.05 0.58 -2.83
CA ALA A 49 5.44 1.47 -1.85
C ALA A 49 6.54 2.08 -0.97
N VAL A 50 6.46 3.40 -0.80
CA VAL A 50 7.26 4.16 0.15
C VAL A 50 6.28 4.84 1.10
N LEU A 51 6.28 4.41 2.36
CA LEU A 51 5.43 4.94 3.41
C LEU A 51 6.28 5.79 4.35
N ASP A 52 5.98 7.08 4.44
CA ASP A 52 6.53 7.98 5.43
C ASP A 52 5.40 8.57 6.30
N GLU A 53 5.74 9.54 7.16
CA GLU A 53 4.77 10.14 8.08
C GLU A 53 3.69 10.96 7.37
N VAL A 54 3.93 11.42 6.13
CA VAL A 54 3.05 12.34 5.39
C VAL A 54 2.34 11.70 4.21
N SER A 55 2.85 10.58 3.70
CA SER A 55 2.33 9.95 2.49
C SER A 55 2.63 8.46 2.36
N LEU A 56 1.75 7.77 1.63
CA LEU A 56 2.03 6.51 0.97
C LEU A 56 2.22 6.78 -0.53
N SER A 57 3.47 6.69 -1.00
CA SER A 57 3.85 6.91 -2.39
C SER A 57 4.06 5.58 -3.12
N LEU A 58 3.52 5.46 -4.33
CA LEU A 58 3.60 4.24 -5.16
C LEU A 58 4.43 4.51 -6.42
N PHE A 59 5.54 3.82 -6.55
CA PHE A 59 6.47 3.94 -7.68
C PHE A 59 6.48 2.66 -8.52
N SER A 60 6.81 2.78 -9.81
CA SER A 60 7.02 1.62 -10.67
C SER A 60 8.39 0.97 -10.46
N SER A 61 9.37 1.71 -9.93
CA SER A 61 10.73 1.22 -9.67
C SER A 61 11.53 2.17 -8.77
N GLU A 62 12.65 1.69 -8.22
CA GLU A 62 13.63 2.51 -7.46
C GLU A 62 14.11 3.76 -8.23
N ARG A 63 14.36 3.66 -9.55
CA ARG A 63 14.76 4.83 -10.36
C ARG A 63 13.74 5.98 -10.31
N HIS A 64 12.45 5.66 -10.22
CA HIS A 64 11.39 6.66 -10.12
C HIS A 64 11.31 7.29 -8.72
N VAL A 65 11.77 6.58 -7.69
CA VAL A 65 11.91 7.13 -6.34
C VAL A 65 12.95 8.25 -6.36
N SER A 66 14.14 7.98 -6.93
CA SER A 66 15.21 9.00 -7.06
C SER A 66 14.79 10.20 -7.91
N ALA A 67 13.91 9.98 -8.90
CA ALA A 67 13.37 11.03 -9.74
C ALA A 67 12.21 11.83 -9.07
N GLY A 68 11.73 11.40 -7.91
CA GLY A 68 10.64 12.08 -7.19
C GLY A 68 9.28 12.04 -7.90
N ALA A 69 9.06 11.07 -8.78
CA ALA A 69 7.87 10.99 -9.63
C ALA A 69 7.03 9.74 -9.32
N PRO A 70 6.21 9.76 -8.25
CA PRO A 70 5.33 8.64 -7.91
C PRO A 70 4.21 8.51 -8.95
N HIS A 71 3.83 7.26 -9.23
CA HIS A 71 2.66 6.96 -10.05
C HIS A 71 1.36 7.29 -9.32
N ALA A 72 1.35 7.12 -8.00
CA ALA A 72 0.27 7.60 -7.13
C ALA A 72 0.86 8.07 -5.81
N LEU A 73 0.31 9.18 -5.30
CA LEU A 73 0.62 9.75 -4.00
C LEU A 73 -0.66 9.75 -3.18
N LEU A 74 -0.65 9.05 -2.05
CA LEU A 74 -1.77 9.01 -1.11
C LEU A 74 -1.34 9.76 0.16
N PRO A 75 -1.73 11.04 0.32
CA PRO A 75 -1.42 11.78 1.54
C PRO A 75 -2.06 11.09 2.75
N THR A 76 -1.28 10.84 3.80
CA THR A 76 -1.79 10.21 5.02
C THR A 76 -2.96 10.97 5.63
N PRO A 77 -3.04 12.32 5.63
CA PRO A 77 -4.20 13.03 6.18
C PRO A 77 -5.51 12.80 5.42
N LEU A 78 -5.45 12.39 4.15
CA LEU A 78 -6.63 12.12 3.32
C LEU A 78 -7.12 10.68 3.46
N LEU A 79 -6.41 9.83 4.22
CA LEU A 79 -6.84 8.47 4.47
C LEU A 79 -8.04 8.45 5.41
N GLN A 80 -9.16 7.85 4.98
CA GLN A 80 -10.41 7.79 5.74
C GLN A 80 -10.57 6.47 6.48
N SER A 81 -10.13 5.37 5.88
CA SER A 81 -10.31 4.04 6.45
C SER A 81 -9.37 3.01 5.83
N VAL A 82 -9.07 1.99 6.65
CA VAL A 82 -8.14 0.90 6.35
C VAL A 82 -8.80 -0.41 6.74
N TRP A 83 -9.05 -1.30 5.78
CA TRP A 83 -9.72 -2.59 6.01
C TRP A 83 -8.85 -3.75 5.51
N PRO A 84 -8.15 -4.46 6.40
CA PRO A 84 -7.54 -5.73 6.07
C PRO A 84 -8.60 -6.84 6.04
N ARG A 85 -8.53 -7.73 5.06
CA ARG A 85 -9.34 -8.95 4.97
C ARG A 85 -8.54 -10.06 4.28
N ASP A 86 -8.21 -11.11 5.01
CA ASP A 86 -7.28 -12.15 4.57
C ASP A 86 -6.00 -11.51 4.03
N ARG A 87 -5.76 -11.62 2.71
CA ARG A 87 -4.60 -11.06 2.01
C ARG A 87 -4.85 -9.70 1.35
N LEU A 88 -6.07 -9.17 1.44
CA LEU A 88 -6.49 -7.97 0.74
C LEU A 88 -6.62 -6.80 1.71
N LEU A 89 -5.80 -5.77 1.50
CA LEU A 89 -5.90 -4.50 2.19
C LEU A 89 -6.63 -3.49 1.31
N SER A 90 -7.73 -2.92 1.81
CA SER A 90 -8.46 -1.85 1.13
C SER A 90 -8.27 -0.52 1.87
N LEU A 91 -7.84 0.51 1.15
CA LEU A 91 -7.64 1.87 1.66
C LEU A 91 -8.63 2.81 0.99
N ARG A 92 -9.43 3.53 1.80
CA ARG A 92 -10.26 4.62 1.28
C ARG A 92 -9.56 5.96 1.51
N VAL A 93 -9.45 6.74 0.45
CA VAL A 93 -8.89 8.09 0.48
C VAL A 93 -10.01 9.08 0.15
N ALA A 94 -10.04 10.22 0.83
CA ALA A 94 -10.97 11.30 0.56
C ALA A 94 -10.87 11.75 -0.91
N GLY A 95 -12.02 11.96 -1.55
CA GLY A 95 -12.09 12.33 -2.97
C GLY A 95 -11.95 11.16 -3.96
N ALA A 96 -11.53 9.96 -3.52
CA ALA A 96 -11.52 8.78 -4.37
C ALA A 96 -12.89 8.08 -4.39
N LYS A 97 -13.41 7.81 -5.60
CA LYS A 97 -14.69 7.12 -5.79
C LYS A 97 -14.63 5.65 -5.37
N GLU A 98 -13.48 5.01 -5.59
CA GLU A 98 -13.21 3.62 -5.23
C GLU A 98 -12.00 3.52 -4.29
N PRO A 99 -11.88 2.45 -3.48
CA PRO A 99 -10.72 2.24 -2.64
C PRO A 99 -9.51 1.79 -3.46
N PHE A 100 -8.32 2.16 -2.99
CA PHE A 100 -7.08 1.50 -3.39
C PHE A 100 -7.07 0.10 -2.77
N ARG A 101 -6.69 -0.91 -3.55
CA ARG A 101 -6.59 -2.28 -3.07
C ARG A 101 -5.17 -2.77 -3.18
N PHE A 102 -4.69 -3.43 -2.14
CA PHE A 102 -3.36 -3.98 -2.07
C PHE A 102 -3.45 -5.46 -1.72
N LEU A 103 -2.66 -6.28 -2.40
CA LEU A 103 -2.64 -7.72 -2.20
C LEU A 103 -1.30 -8.12 -1.58
N ALA A 104 -1.38 -8.62 -0.35
CA ALA A 104 -0.27 -9.20 0.38
C ALA A 104 -0.03 -10.66 -0.01
N GLU A 105 1.14 -11.18 0.31
CA GLU A 105 1.50 -12.59 0.17
C GLU A 105 0.72 -13.49 1.13
N ASN A 106 0.41 -12.98 2.32
CA ASN A 106 -0.31 -13.71 3.35
C ASN A 106 -1.08 -12.75 4.26
N ALA A 107 -1.90 -13.30 5.16
CA ALA A 107 -2.75 -12.49 6.03
C ALA A 107 -1.96 -11.74 7.12
N LEU A 108 -0.81 -12.29 7.54
CA LEU A 108 0.06 -11.64 8.52
C LEU A 108 0.65 -10.35 7.93
N GLU A 109 1.23 -10.42 6.74
CA GLU A 109 1.77 -9.26 6.02
C GLU A 109 0.67 -8.22 5.75
N CYS A 110 -0.55 -8.66 5.38
CA CYS A 110 -1.69 -7.76 5.22
C CYS A 110 -2.02 -7.00 6.51
N ALA A 111 -1.98 -7.68 7.66
CA ALA A 111 -2.25 -7.08 8.96
C ALA A 111 -1.12 -6.12 9.37
N GLU A 112 0.13 -6.49 9.12
CA GLU A 112 1.29 -5.63 9.35
C GLU A 112 1.17 -4.32 8.56
N TRP A 113 0.92 -4.40 7.25
CA TRP A 113 0.74 -3.20 6.42
C TRP A 113 -0.41 -2.32 6.92
N ALA A 114 -1.54 -2.93 7.32
CA ALA A 114 -2.67 -2.20 7.87
C ALA A 114 -2.29 -1.42 9.13
N THR A 115 -1.52 -2.03 10.05
CA THR A 115 -1.00 -1.38 11.25
C THR A 115 -0.09 -0.21 10.90
N LEU A 116 0.89 -0.43 10.02
CA LEU A 116 1.84 0.62 9.62
C LEU A 116 1.17 1.85 9.03
N ILE A 117 0.19 1.64 8.16
CA ILE A 117 -0.54 2.72 7.50
C ILE A 117 -1.47 3.45 8.50
N ARG A 118 -2.11 2.72 9.43
CA ARG A 118 -2.94 3.32 10.49
C ARG A 118 -2.12 4.14 11.48
N ASP A 119 -0.93 3.66 11.83
CA ASP A 119 -0.02 4.37 12.74
C ASP A 119 0.44 5.68 12.10
N ALA A 120 0.86 5.64 10.83
CA ALA A 120 1.24 6.84 10.08
C ALA A 120 0.08 7.86 9.99
N TYR A 121 -1.14 7.39 9.72
CA TYR A 121 -2.35 8.24 9.76
C TYR A 121 -2.58 8.87 11.14
N THR A 122 -2.46 8.09 12.21
CA THR A 122 -2.70 8.56 13.57
C THR A 122 -1.69 9.62 13.97
N THR A 123 -0.40 9.40 13.67
CA THR A 123 0.67 10.37 13.90
C THR A 123 0.45 11.65 13.10
N ALA A 124 0.10 11.55 11.82
CA ALA A 124 -0.16 12.72 10.97
C ALA A 124 -1.33 13.56 11.50
N ARG A 125 -2.40 12.90 11.97
CA ARG A 125 -3.57 13.58 12.54
C ARG A 125 -3.25 14.30 13.84
N GLN A 126 -2.46 13.70 14.73
CA GLN A 126 -2.05 14.32 16.00
C GLN A 126 -1.23 15.60 15.74
N ARG A 127 -0.27 15.55 14.82
CA ARG A 127 0.52 16.75 14.47
C ARG A 127 -0.29 17.84 13.78
N GLY A 128 -1.26 17.46 12.95
CA GLY A 128 -2.18 18.41 12.31
C GLY A 128 -3.13 19.12 13.28
N THR A 129 -3.33 18.58 14.49
CA THR A 129 -4.09 19.22 15.57
C THR A 129 -3.25 20.10 16.50
N GLU A 130 -1.91 20.12 16.33
CA GLU A 130 -0.98 20.92 17.12
C GLU A 130 -0.58 22.24 16.42
N LEU A 131 -1.17 22.56 15.25
CA LEU A 131 -0.94 23.78 14.47
C LEU A 131 -2.15 24.73 14.50
#